data_AF-A0A945EV86-F1
#
_entry.id   AF-A0A945EV86-F1
#
_cell.length_a   1.000
_cell.length_b   1.000
_cell.length_c   1.000
_cell.angle_alpha   90.00
_cell.angle_beta   90.00
_cell.angle_gamma   90.00
#
_symmetry.space_group_name_H-M   'P 1'
#
loop_
_entity.id
_entity.type
_entity.pdbx_description
1 polymer ?
#
loop_
_entity_poly.entity_id
_entity_poly.type
_entity_poly.pdbx_seq_one_letter_code
_entity_poly.pdbx_strand_id
1 'polypeptide(L)' 'IGPEGDFSTEEIKKALSKKFTPISLGKSRLRTETAALVAVNSVCFINE' A
#
# COMPACT_ATOMS: atom_id res chain seq x y z
N ILE A 1 -2.29 1.59 -2.57
CA ILE A 1 -3.39 1.29 -1.64
C ILE A 1 -4.55 0.76 -2.47
N GLY A 2 -5.04 -0.44 -2.17
CA GLY A 2 -6.08 -1.11 -2.94
C GLY A 2 -7.50 -0.82 -2.43
N PRO A 3 -8.53 -1.17 -3.21
CA PRO A 3 -9.92 -1.15 -2.75
C PRO A 3 -10.17 -2.21 -1.66
N GLU A 4 -11.37 -2.24 -1.07
CA GLU A 4 -11.69 -3.22 -0.02
C GLU A 4 -11.55 -4.69 -0.48
N GLY A 5 -11.69 -4.95 -1.78
CA GLY A 5 -11.49 -6.26 -2.42
C GLY A 5 -10.04 -6.63 -2.75
N ASP A 6 -9.08 -5.80 -2.36
CA ASP A 6 -7.65 -5.90 -2.72
C ASP A 6 -7.38 -5.81 -4.24
N PHE A 7 -6.11 -5.83 -4.62
CA PHE A 7 -5.70 -5.88 -6.02
C PHE A 7 -5.82 -7.28 -6.59
N SER A 8 -6.22 -7.36 -7.86
CA SER A 8 -6.16 -8.60 -8.63
C SER A 8 -4.70 -9.00 -8.91
N THR A 9 -4.49 -10.29 -9.20
CA THR A 9 -3.16 -10.80 -9.56
C THR A 9 -2.60 -10.15 -10.84
N GLU A 10 -3.46 -9.74 -11.77
CA GLU A 10 -3.06 -9.02 -12.99
C GLU A 10 -2.57 -7.60 -12.69
N GLU A 11 -3.27 -6.88 -11.80
CA GLU A 11 -2.86 -5.53 -11.36
C GLU A 11 -1.53 -5.58 -10.60
N ILE A 12 -1.34 -6.57 -9.74
CA ILE A 12 -0.07 -6.78 -9.02
C ILE A 12 1.06 -7.02 -10.01
N LYS A 13 0.88 -7.91 -11.00
CA LYS A 13 1.89 -8.15 -12.05
C LYS A 13 2.22 -6.89 -12.84
N LYS A 14 1.20 -6.08 -13.16
CA LYS A 14 1.37 -4.79 -13.86
C LYS A 14 2.11 -3.75 -13.02
N ALA A 15 1.91 -3.74 -11.70
CA ALA A 15 2.67 -2.88 -10.80
C ALA A 15 4.14 -3.32 -10.73
N LEU A 16 4.40 -4.63 -10.59
CA LEU A 16 5.74 -5.19 -10.56
C LEU A 16 6.51 -4.94 -11.87
N SER A 17 5.85 -5.06 -13.04
CA SER A 17 6.49 -4.75 -14.33
C SER A 17 6.86 -3.27 -14.48
N LYS A 18 6.13 -2.39 -13.81
CA LYS A 18 6.44 -0.96 -13.69
C LYS A 18 7.46 -0.64 -12.59
N LYS A 19 8.13 -1.65 -12.01
CA LYS A 19 9.13 -1.51 -10.93
C LYS A 19 8.58 -0.93 -9.62
N PHE A 20 7.31 -1.15 -9.32
CA PHE A 20 6.78 -0.85 -7.99
C PHE A 20 7.29 -1.88 -6.98
N THR A 21 7.74 -1.40 -5.82
CA THR A 21 8.18 -2.27 -4.71
C THR A 21 6.99 -2.52 -3.77
N PRO A 22 6.59 -3.78 -3.55
CA PRO A 22 5.53 -4.09 -2.59
C PRO A 22 6.01 -3.82 -1.15
N ILE A 23 5.14 -3.23 -0.33
CA ILE A 23 5.42 -2.95 1.08
C ILE A 23 4.27 -3.44 1.96
N SER A 24 4.57 -3.74 3.23
CA SER A 24 3.57 -4.01 4.26
C SER A 24 3.42 -2.82 5.19
N LEU A 25 2.19 -2.49 5.59
CA LEU A 25 1.88 -1.45 6.57
C LEU A 25 1.80 -2.00 8.01
N GLY A 26 2.26 -3.24 8.23
CA GLY A 26 2.26 -3.90 9.53
C GLY A 26 1.41 -5.18 9.55
N LYS A 27 1.13 -5.67 10.76
CA LYS A 27 0.35 -6.92 10.97
C LYS A 27 -1.16 -6.70 11.04
N SER A 28 -1.60 -5.47 11.30
CA SER A 28 -3.02 -5.12 11.44
C SER A 28 -3.69 -5.03 10.07
N ARG A 29 -4.93 -5.54 9.97
CA ARG A 29 -5.76 -5.35 8.79
C ARG A 29 -6.38 -3.95 8.82
N LEU A 30 -5.96 -3.10 7.89
CA LEU A 30 -6.43 -1.72 7.78
C LEU A 30 -7.53 -1.60 6.72
N ARG A 31 -8.53 -0.75 6.96
CA ARG A 31 -9.47 -0.29 5.91
C ARG A 31 -8.74 0.60 4.91
N THR A 32 -9.29 0.76 3.70
CA THR A 32 -8.65 1.47 2.59
C THR A 32 -8.20 2.87 2.97
N GLU A 33 -9.06 3.65 3.63
CA GLU A 33 -8.79 5.04 4.03
C GLU A 33 -7.73 5.11 5.12
N THR A 34 -7.81 4.21 6.12
CA THR A 34 -6.82 4.14 7.20
C THR A 34 -5.44 3.74 6.67
N ALA A 35 -5.39 2.78 5.74
CA ALA A 35 -4.14 2.37 5.09
C ALA A 35 -3.49 3.53 4.33
N ALA A 36 -4.27 4.37 3.65
CA ALA A 36 -3.77 5.56 2.97
C ALA A 36 -3.19 6.59 3.96
N LEU A 37 -3.90 6.90 5.05
CA LEU A 37 -3.41 7.86 6.04
C LEU A 37 -2.14 7.37 6.74
N VAL A 38 -2.10 6.08 7.12
CA VAL A 38 -0.91 5.45 7.72
C VAL A 38 0.28 5.52 6.77
N ALA A 39 0.09 5.22 5.47
CA ALA A 39 1.17 5.29 4.50
C ALA A 39 1.76 6.71 4.37
N VAL A 40 0.93 7.74 4.29
CA VAL A 40 1.41 9.14 4.21
C VAL A 40 2.12 9.55 5.49
N ASN A 41 1.54 9.21 6.65
CA ASN A 41 2.14 9.49 7.95
C ASN A 41 3.53 8.84 8.09
N SER A 42 3.68 7.58 7.68
CA SER A 42 4.97 6.88 7.74
C SER A 42 6.05 7.55 6.89
N VAL A 43 5.71 8.01 5.69
CA VAL A 43 6.67 8.73 4.84
C VAL A 43 7.03 10.08 5.45
N CYS A 44 6.06 10.81 5.99
CA CYS A 44 6.30 12.08 6.67
C CYS A 44 7.26 11.91 7.86
N PHE A 45 7.04 10.88 8.68
CA PHE A 45 7.88 10.56 9.84
C PHE A 45 9.31 10.16 9.47
N ILE A 46 9.51 9.48 8.34
CA ILE A 46 10.86 9.12 7.86
C ILE A 46 11.64 10.34 7.36
N ASN A 47 10.95 11.38 6.88
CA ASN A 47 11.55 12.57 6.30
C ASN A 47 11.77 13.71 7.31
N GLU A 48 11.42 13.49 8.58
CA GLU A 48 11.77 14.37 9.71
C GLU A 48 13.21 14.11 10.15
#